data_AF-A0A944Z7N2-F1
#
_entry.id   AF-A0A944Z7N2-F1
#
_cell.length_a   1.000
_cell.length_b   1.000
_cell.length_c   1.000
_cell.angle_alpha   90.00
_cell.angle_beta   90.00
_cell.angle_gamma   90.00
#
_symmetry.space_group_name_H-M   'P 1'
#
loop_
_entity.id
_entity.type
_entity.pdbx_description
1 polymer ?
#
loop_
_entity_poly.entity_id
_entity_poly.type
_entity_poly.pdbx_seq_one_letter_code
_entity_poly.pdbx_strand_id
1 'polypeptide(L)'
;MLIGRVKEVEEIVDAVAQRKNLFLFGEENVGKSFIVKHVLDETGGKGVLYSDDCSTIKTSLAGFLKDDYAPAFLSSQNISSLRKLFYKKVQKEKPYLIFDHIGSVGPKFFSYLENLLDEHPALFIARSPDPGEIGGLSLLLFSFDKVEVHNLNRKHAFELITHFIESYRLVIDKVDYFRKEVFRLSNGNPSAIREICQYAGRDEYKVGKEIKFKLLNLDRKIDSLKL
;
A
#
# COMPACT_ATOMS: atom_id res chain seq x y z
N MET A 1 1.55 10.55 9.52
CA MET A 1 2.93 11.04 9.35
C MET A 1 3.71 10.01 8.53
N LEU A 2 4.43 10.43 7.49
CA LEU A 2 5.34 9.56 6.75
C LEU A 2 6.75 9.67 7.35
N ILE A 3 7.40 8.55 7.65
CA ILE A 3 8.70 8.53 8.35
C ILE A 3 9.66 7.61 7.60
N GLY A 4 10.84 8.14 7.26
CA GLY A 4 11.94 7.34 6.74
C GLY A 4 11.74 6.77 5.33
N ARG A 5 10.86 7.39 4.53
CA ARG A 5 10.49 6.96 3.16
C ARG A 5 10.89 7.95 2.07
N VAL A 6 11.90 8.79 2.33
CA VAL A 6 12.29 9.87 1.42
C VAL A 6 12.71 9.31 0.06
N LYS A 7 13.53 8.25 0.05
CA LYS A 7 13.99 7.61 -1.18
C LYS A 7 12.83 7.03 -2.00
N GLU A 8 11.93 6.29 -1.35
CA GLU A 8 10.78 5.69 -2.02
C GLU A 8 9.83 6.76 -2.60
N VAL A 9 9.66 7.88 -1.88
CA VAL A 9 8.90 9.05 -2.37
C VAL A 9 9.56 9.67 -3.60
N GLU A 10 10.87 9.92 -3.56
CA GLU A 10 11.63 10.48 -4.68
C GLU A 10 11.52 9.59 -5.93
N GLU A 11 11.72 8.27 -5.78
CA GLU A 11 11.63 7.32 -6.90
C GLU A 11 10.21 7.26 -7.52
N ILE A 12 9.16 7.35 -6.70
CA ILE A 12 7.77 7.39 -7.20
C ILE A 12 7.49 8.72 -7.92
N VAL A 13 7.90 9.85 -7.34
CA VAL A 13 7.73 11.18 -7.96
C VAL A 13 8.45 11.24 -9.31
N ASP A 14 9.69 10.75 -9.36
CA ASP A 14 10.49 10.70 -10.59
C ASP A 14 9.85 9.80 -11.64
N ALA A 15 9.36 8.62 -11.27
CA ALA A 15 8.71 7.72 -12.22
C ALA A 15 7.42 8.32 -12.81
N VAL A 16 6.61 8.99 -12.00
CA VAL A 16 5.39 9.69 -12.46
C VAL A 16 5.76 10.85 -13.39
N ALA A 17 6.73 11.69 -13.00
CA ALA A 17 7.16 12.84 -13.79
C ALA A 17 7.81 12.43 -15.13
N GLN A 18 8.65 11.41 -15.11
CA GLN A 18 9.34 10.89 -16.30
C GLN A 18 8.49 9.89 -17.09
N ARG A 19 7.26 9.59 -16.63
CA ARG A 19 6.32 8.67 -17.28
C ARG A 19 6.95 7.28 -17.52
N LYS A 20 7.61 6.74 -16.50
CA LYS A 20 8.25 5.42 -16.53
C LYS A 20 7.40 4.35 -15.85
N ASN A 21 7.52 3.13 -16.33
CA ASN A 21 6.91 1.98 -15.69
C ASN A 21 7.65 1.62 -14.40
N LEU A 22 6.95 1.60 -13.27
CA LEU A 22 7.50 1.37 -11.94
C LEU A 22 6.82 0.20 -11.27
N PHE A 23 7.59 -0.66 -10.62
CA PHE A 23 7.11 -1.76 -9.81
C PHE A 23 7.52 -1.56 -8.35
N LEU A 24 6.54 -1.26 -7.50
CA LEU A 24 6.70 -1.10 -6.06
C LEU A 24 6.25 -2.38 -5.34
N PHE A 25 7.16 -3.01 -4.61
CA PHE A 25 6.86 -4.24 -3.87
C PHE A 25 7.45 -4.22 -2.47
N GLY A 26 7.14 -5.24 -1.68
CA GLY A 26 7.58 -5.38 -0.30
C GLY A 26 6.49 -5.99 0.57
N GLU A 27 6.85 -6.46 1.75
CA GLU A 27 5.95 -7.21 2.62
C GLU A 27 4.59 -6.53 2.85
N GLU A 28 3.59 -7.35 3.18
CA GLU A 28 2.28 -6.84 3.58
C GLU A 28 2.41 -5.83 4.74
N ASN A 29 1.60 -4.78 4.70
CA ASN A 29 1.53 -3.77 5.75
C ASN A 29 2.80 -2.90 5.96
N VAL A 30 3.78 -2.98 5.07
CA VAL A 30 5.00 -2.15 5.13
C VAL A 30 4.77 -0.66 4.79
N GLY A 31 3.59 -0.32 4.26
CA GLY A 31 3.16 1.06 4.00
C GLY A 31 3.16 1.50 2.53
N LYS A 32 3.27 0.58 1.56
CA LYS A 32 3.30 0.90 0.10
C LYS A 32 2.19 1.85 -0.35
N SER A 33 0.93 1.49 -0.11
CA SER A 33 -0.22 2.33 -0.47
C SER A 33 -0.25 3.66 0.28
N PHE A 34 0.27 3.70 1.51
CA PHE A 34 0.37 4.95 2.28
C PHE A 34 1.42 5.90 1.70
N ILE A 35 2.57 5.38 1.24
CA ILE A 35 3.60 6.17 0.55
C ILE A 35 3.01 6.77 -0.74
N VAL A 36 2.36 5.95 -1.57
CA VAL A 36 1.80 6.40 -2.84
C VAL A 36 0.71 7.45 -2.62
N LYS A 37 -0.22 7.23 -1.68
CA LYS A 37 -1.25 8.23 -1.34
C LYS A 37 -0.64 9.54 -0.87
N HIS A 38 0.40 9.49 -0.04
CA HIS A 38 1.12 10.68 0.40
C HIS A 38 1.72 11.46 -0.79
N VAL A 39 2.34 10.77 -1.76
CA VAL A 39 2.83 11.41 -2.99
C VAL A 39 1.70 12.07 -3.77
N LEU A 40 0.56 11.39 -3.92
CA LEU A 40 -0.60 11.96 -4.62
C LEU A 40 -1.16 13.20 -3.90
N ASP A 41 -1.22 13.17 -2.57
CA ASP A 41 -1.69 14.29 -1.76
C ASP A 41 -0.75 15.50 -1.88
N GLU A 42 0.57 15.29 -1.85
CA GLU A 42 1.58 16.36 -1.96
C GLU A 42 1.66 16.96 -3.38
N THR A 43 1.53 16.13 -4.41
CA THR A 43 1.58 16.57 -5.82
C THR A 43 0.23 17.03 -6.36
N GLY A 44 -0.85 16.84 -5.59
CA GLY A 44 -2.23 17.13 -5.96
C GLY A 44 -2.83 16.13 -6.94
N GLY A 45 -2.18 14.99 -7.20
CA GLY A 45 -2.72 13.84 -7.96
C GLY A 45 -3.10 14.12 -9.41
N LYS A 46 -2.73 15.29 -9.96
CA LYS A 46 -3.14 15.70 -11.31
C LYS A 46 -2.53 14.79 -12.36
N GLY A 47 -3.36 14.29 -13.28
CA GLY A 47 -2.91 13.42 -14.36
C GLY A 47 -2.59 12.00 -13.91
N VAL A 48 -3.08 11.57 -12.75
CA VAL A 48 -2.98 10.18 -12.27
C VAL A 48 -4.37 9.57 -12.17
N LEU A 49 -4.50 8.30 -12.58
CA LEU A 49 -5.66 7.47 -12.23
C LEU A 49 -5.21 6.34 -11.31
N TYR A 50 -5.93 6.16 -10.21
CA TYR A 50 -5.59 5.22 -9.15
C TYR A 50 -6.72 4.21 -8.93
N SER A 51 -6.37 2.92 -9.00
CA SER A 51 -7.26 1.81 -8.66
C SER A 51 -6.72 1.07 -7.43
N ASP A 52 -7.55 0.94 -6.39
CA ASP A 52 -7.23 0.28 -5.11
C ASP A 52 -7.55 -1.22 -5.08
N ASP A 53 -8.30 -1.73 -6.07
CA ASP A 53 -8.59 -3.15 -6.23
C ASP A 53 -8.32 -3.58 -7.67
N CYS A 54 -7.21 -4.30 -7.84
CA CYS A 54 -6.79 -4.86 -9.12
C CYS A 54 -6.90 -6.39 -9.20
N SER A 55 -7.86 -6.98 -8.48
CA SER A 55 -8.13 -8.42 -8.53
C SER A 55 -8.67 -8.91 -9.89
N THR A 56 -9.40 -8.05 -10.61
CA THR A 56 -9.98 -8.35 -11.92
C THR A 56 -9.91 -7.14 -12.84
N ILE A 57 -10.13 -7.37 -14.14
CA ILE A 57 -10.28 -6.26 -15.12
C ILE A 57 -11.45 -5.34 -14.70
N LYS A 58 -12.57 -5.92 -14.24
CA LYS A 58 -13.77 -5.15 -13.90
C LYS A 58 -13.51 -4.24 -12.70
N THR A 59 -12.93 -4.78 -11.64
CA THR A 59 -12.62 -4.02 -10.41
C THR A 59 -11.57 -2.94 -10.70
N SER A 60 -10.54 -3.26 -11.48
CA SER A 60 -9.52 -2.27 -11.88
C SER A 60 -10.11 -1.09 -12.65
N LEU A 61 -10.95 -1.38 -13.65
CA LEU A 61 -11.59 -0.34 -14.45
C LEU A 61 -12.57 0.51 -13.63
N ALA A 62 -13.32 -0.12 -12.72
CA ALA A 62 -14.20 0.61 -11.81
C ALA A 62 -13.39 1.51 -10.87
N GLY A 63 -12.24 1.03 -10.36
CA GLY A 63 -11.31 1.80 -9.53
C GLY A 63 -10.83 3.07 -10.23
N PHE A 64 -10.40 2.98 -11.50
CA PHE A 64 -9.96 4.15 -12.27
C PHE A 64 -11.07 5.16 -12.61
N LEU A 65 -12.33 4.74 -12.56
CA LEU A 65 -13.49 5.56 -12.92
C LEU A 65 -14.31 6.04 -11.71
N LYS A 66 -13.85 5.72 -10.49
CA LYS A 66 -14.62 5.95 -9.25
C LYS A 66 -14.90 7.42 -8.95
N ASP A 67 -14.03 8.33 -9.40
CA ASP A 67 -14.19 9.77 -9.18
C ASP A 67 -15.17 10.41 -10.17
N ASP A 68 -15.42 9.75 -11.31
CA ASP A 68 -16.30 10.26 -12.37
C ASP A 68 -17.74 9.71 -12.27
N TYR A 69 -17.92 8.54 -11.63
CA TYR A 69 -19.20 7.83 -11.63
C TYR A 69 -19.55 7.24 -10.26
N ALA A 70 -20.84 7.19 -9.96
CA ALA A 70 -21.34 6.58 -8.73
C ALA A 70 -21.03 5.06 -8.67
N PRO A 71 -20.72 4.49 -7.49
CA PRO A 71 -20.40 3.07 -7.34
C PRO A 71 -21.48 2.12 -7.88
N ALA A 72 -22.76 2.45 -7.68
CA ALA A 72 -23.88 1.66 -8.18
C ALA A 72 -23.94 1.62 -9.72
N PHE A 73 -23.54 2.69 -10.39
CA PHE A 73 -23.42 2.70 -11.85
C PHE A 73 -22.29 1.77 -12.29
N LEU A 74 -21.09 1.93 -11.72
CA LEU A 74 -19.92 1.14 -12.09
C LEU A 74 -20.12 -0.36 -11.87
N SER A 75 -20.77 -0.74 -10.75
CA SER A 75 -21.04 -2.15 -10.43
C SER A 75 -22.03 -2.80 -11.41
N SER A 76 -22.99 -2.02 -11.93
CA SER A 76 -23.97 -2.49 -12.93
C SER A 76 -23.37 -2.70 -14.33
N GLN A 77 -22.23 -2.08 -14.64
CA GLN A 77 -21.62 -2.17 -15.96
C GLN A 77 -20.92 -3.51 -16.18
N ASN A 78 -20.88 -3.94 -17.45
CA ASN A 78 -20.01 -5.03 -17.88
C ASN A 78 -18.61 -4.51 -18.26
N ILE A 79 -17.65 -5.43 -18.42
CA ILE A 79 -16.25 -5.10 -18.73
C ILE A 79 -16.13 -4.29 -20.04
N SER A 80 -16.91 -4.61 -21.07
CA SER A 80 -16.85 -3.91 -22.36
C SER A 80 -17.28 -2.44 -22.24
N SER A 81 -18.36 -2.17 -21.51
CA SER A 81 -18.82 -0.81 -21.22
C SER A 81 -17.78 -0.02 -20.42
N LEU A 82 -17.23 -0.61 -19.36
CA LEU A 82 -16.19 0.04 -18.55
C LEU A 82 -14.92 0.32 -19.36
N ARG A 83 -14.50 -0.61 -20.23
CA ARG A 83 -13.35 -0.39 -21.13
C ARG A 83 -13.57 0.80 -22.04
N LYS A 84 -14.77 0.96 -22.63
CA LYS A 84 -15.08 2.11 -23.49
C LYS A 84 -14.96 3.44 -22.73
N LEU A 85 -15.51 3.51 -21.52
CA LEU A 85 -15.43 4.71 -20.67
C LEU A 85 -13.98 5.01 -20.28
N PHE A 86 -13.25 3.99 -19.84
CA PHE A 86 -11.84 4.09 -19.47
C PHE A 86 -10.96 4.56 -20.63
N TYR A 87 -11.05 3.92 -21.81
CA TYR A 87 -10.25 4.32 -22.98
C TYR A 87 -10.56 5.74 -23.44
N LYS A 88 -11.83 6.16 -23.41
CA LYS A 88 -12.20 7.56 -23.70
C LYS A 88 -11.49 8.53 -22.75
N LYS A 89 -11.39 8.18 -21.47
CA LYS A 89 -10.70 8.99 -20.46
C LYS A 89 -9.19 8.99 -20.68
N VAL A 90 -8.56 7.81 -20.78
CA VAL A 90 -7.09 7.71 -20.87
C VAL A 90 -6.53 8.25 -22.18
N GLN A 91 -7.26 8.16 -23.29
CA GLN A 91 -6.83 8.75 -24.57
C GLN A 91 -6.88 10.29 -24.52
N LYS A 92 -7.88 10.87 -23.84
CA LYS A 92 -8.04 12.31 -23.71
C LYS A 92 -7.05 12.91 -22.71
N GLU A 93 -6.93 12.30 -21.55
CA GLU A 93 -6.21 12.85 -20.40
C GLU A 93 -4.74 12.38 -20.36
N LYS A 94 -4.40 11.28 -21.03
CA LYS A 94 -3.10 10.60 -21.01
C LYS A 94 -2.53 10.47 -19.58
N PRO A 95 -3.30 9.93 -18.63
CA PRO A 95 -2.86 9.86 -17.25
C PRO A 95 -1.72 8.86 -17.06
N TYR A 96 -1.05 8.95 -15.92
CA TYR A 96 -0.22 7.89 -15.36
C TYR A 96 -1.12 6.95 -14.54
N LEU A 97 -0.97 5.64 -14.70
CA LEU A 97 -1.88 4.66 -14.09
C LEU A 97 -1.25 4.06 -12.82
N ILE A 98 -2.03 3.92 -11.75
CA ILE A 98 -1.58 3.24 -10.53
C ILE A 98 -2.50 2.05 -10.24
N PHE A 99 -1.91 0.86 -10.28
CA PHE A 99 -2.55 -0.40 -9.93
C PHE A 99 -2.11 -0.80 -8.52
N ASP A 100 -2.95 -0.51 -7.52
CA ASP A 100 -2.69 -0.95 -6.15
C ASP A 100 -3.21 -2.37 -5.91
N HIS A 101 -2.54 -3.07 -5.01
CA HIS A 101 -2.88 -4.43 -4.58
C HIS A 101 -2.96 -5.43 -5.74
N ILE A 102 -2.06 -5.32 -6.71
CA ILE A 102 -2.01 -6.29 -7.80
C ILE A 102 -1.36 -7.60 -7.32
N GLY A 103 -2.01 -8.71 -7.64
CA GLY A 103 -1.50 -10.07 -7.42
C GLY A 103 -1.50 -10.85 -8.73
N SER A 104 -1.51 -12.17 -8.66
CA SER A 104 -1.62 -13.01 -9.86
C SER A 104 -2.88 -12.69 -10.68
N VAL A 105 -2.70 -12.52 -11.99
CA VAL A 105 -3.80 -12.25 -12.93
C VAL A 105 -3.89 -13.34 -13.98
N GLY A 106 -5.11 -13.64 -14.44
CA GLY A 106 -5.34 -14.60 -15.51
C GLY A 106 -4.90 -14.07 -16.90
N PRO A 107 -4.75 -14.95 -17.91
CA PRO A 107 -4.22 -14.58 -19.23
C PRO A 107 -4.95 -13.43 -19.94
N LYS A 108 -6.28 -13.35 -19.79
CA LYS A 108 -7.09 -12.27 -20.38
C LYS A 108 -6.76 -10.90 -19.78
N PHE A 109 -6.47 -10.86 -18.47
CA PHE A 109 -6.12 -9.62 -17.80
C PHE A 109 -4.66 -9.26 -18.11
N PHE A 110 -3.76 -10.25 -18.10
CA PHE A 110 -2.38 -10.05 -18.55
C PHE A 110 -2.30 -9.42 -19.94
N SER A 111 -2.96 -10.01 -20.95
CA SER A 111 -2.99 -9.46 -22.31
C SER A 111 -3.63 -8.07 -22.37
N TYR A 112 -4.62 -7.78 -21.53
CA TYR A 112 -5.18 -6.43 -21.43
C TYR A 112 -4.16 -5.41 -20.91
N LEU A 113 -3.37 -5.79 -19.89
CA LEU A 113 -2.33 -4.93 -19.32
C LEU A 113 -1.19 -4.69 -20.31
N GLU A 114 -0.74 -5.71 -21.04
CA GLU A 114 0.28 -5.56 -22.09
C GLU A 114 -0.12 -4.49 -23.10
N ASN A 115 -1.31 -4.62 -23.70
CA ASN A 115 -1.82 -3.64 -24.68
C ASN A 115 -2.01 -2.24 -24.09
N LEU A 116 -2.26 -2.14 -22.78
CA LEU A 116 -2.48 -0.85 -22.11
C LEU A 116 -1.15 -0.11 -21.88
N LEU A 117 -0.11 -0.85 -21.52
CA LEU A 117 1.20 -0.32 -21.16
C LEU A 117 2.00 0.20 -22.34
N ASP A 118 1.65 -0.20 -23.57
CA ASP A 118 2.24 0.34 -24.80
C ASP A 118 2.01 1.86 -24.94
N GLU A 119 0.88 2.37 -24.44
CA GLU A 119 0.51 3.79 -24.54
C GLU A 119 0.44 4.52 -23.20
N HIS A 120 0.31 3.78 -22.09
CA HIS A 120 0.03 4.33 -20.77
C HIS A 120 1.00 3.77 -19.71
N PRO A 121 2.03 4.55 -19.34
CA PRO A 121 2.95 4.22 -18.25
C PRO A 121 2.21 4.04 -16.93
N ALA A 122 2.74 3.14 -16.10
CA ALA A 122 2.06 2.75 -14.87
C ALA A 122 3.00 2.39 -13.71
N LEU A 123 2.46 2.56 -12.50
CA LEU A 123 2.98 2.03 -11.25
C LEU A 123 2.15 0.81 -10.82
N PHE A 124 2.83 -0.30 -10.59
CA PHE A 124 2.23 -1.52 -10.07
C PHE A 124 2.67 -1.72 -8.61
N ILE A 125 1.72 -2.00 -7.72
CA ILE A 125 1.99 -2.19 -6.30
C ILE A 125 1.60 -3.61 -5.89
N ALA A 126 2.59 -4.44 -5.54
CA ALA A 126 2.37 -5.83 -5.14
C ALA A 126 2.98 -6.14 -3.76
N ARG A 127 2.61 -7.30 -3.20
CA ARG A 127 3.17 -7.80 -1.93
C ARG A 127 4.57 -8.41 -2.11
N SER A 128 4.83 -8.99 -3.28
CA SER A 128 6.05 -9.75 -3.52
C SER A 128 6.40 -9.67 -5.01
N PRO A 129 7.70 -9.72 -5.36
CA PRO A 129 8.14 -9.90 -6.74
C PRO A 129 8.14 -11.38 -7.15
N ASP A 130 7.85 -12.32 -6.24
CA ASP A 130 7.89 -13.76 -6.49
C ASP A 130 6.89 -14.15 -7.58
N PRO A 131 7.34 -14.79 -8.69
CA PRO A 131 6.46 -15.36 -9.70
C PRO A 131 5.39 -16.30 -9.15
N GLY A 132 5.61 -16.96 -8.02
CA GLY A 132 4.61 -17.77 -7.33
C GLY A 132 3.39 -16.97 -6.83
N GLU A 133 3.58 -15.69 -6.49
CA GLU A 133 2.52 -14.80 -5.98
C GLU A 133 1.90 -13.92 -7.09
N ILE A 134 2.71 -13.46 -8.04
CA ILE A 134 2.26 -12.54 -9.11
C ILE A 134 2.02 -13.24 -10.46
N GLY A 135 2.33 -14.53 -10.56
CA GLY A 135 2.09 -15.35 -11.74
C GLY A 135 2.72 -14.78 -13.01
N GLY A 136 1.93 -14.75 -14.08
CA GLY A 136 2.37 -14.26 -15.40
C GLY A 136 2.80 -12.79 -15.42
N LEU A 137 2.37 -11.97 -14.45
CA LEU A 137 2.81 -10.56 -14.36
C LEU A 137 4.31 -10.44 -14.16
N SER A 138 4.98 -11.45 -13.61
CA SER A 138 6.44 -11.44 -13.43
C SER A 138 7.19 -11.16 -14.75
N LEU A 139 6.66 -11.63 -15.89
CA LEU A 139 7.22 -11.38 -17.22
C LEU A 139 7.13 -9.91 -17.62
N LEU A 140 5.97 -9.29 -17.36
CA LEU A 140 5.72 -7.88 -17.67
C LEU A 140 6.52 -6.96 -16.74
N LEU A 141 6.53 -7.26 -15.44
CA LEU A 141 7.18 -6.47 -14.40
C LEU A 141 8.71 -6.62 -14.41
N PHE A 142 9.26 -7.59 -15.14
CA PHE A 142 10.69 -7.78 -15.27
C PHE A 142 11.38 -6.54 -15.85
N SER A 143 10.77 -5.88 -16.84
CA SER A 143 11.32 -4.70 -17.52
C SER A 143 11.10 -3.38 -16.77
N PHE A 144 10.34 -3.40 -15.66
CA PHE A 144 10.01 -2.20 -14.90
C PHE A 144 11.18 -1.80 -14.00
N ASP A 145 11.29 -0.50 -13.73
CA ASP A 145 12.09 0.02 -12.63
C ASP A 145 11.51 -0.53 -11.32
N LYS A 146 12.37 -0.88 -10.35
CA LYS A 146 11.98 -1.64 -9.17
C LYS A 146 12.29 -0.88 -7.89
N VAL A 147 11.28 -0.77 -7.03
CA VAL A 147 11.40 -0.16 -5.70
C VAL A 147 10.89 -1.14 -4.67
N GLU A 148 11.77 -1.59 -3.79
CA GLU A 148 11.40 -2.43 -2.66
C GLU A 148 11.19 -1.59 -1.40
N VAL A 149 10.02 -1.73 -0.78
CA VAL A 149 9.71 -1.10 0.50
C VAL A 149 9.96 -2.11 1.61
N HIS A 150 11.02 -1.87 2.38
CA HIS A 150 11.36 -2.68 3.53
C HIS A 150 10.72 -2.16 4.83
N ASN A 151 10.63 -3.03 5.83
CA ASN A 151 10.28 -2.63 7.20
C ASN A 151 11.21 -1.50 7.69
N LEU A 152 10.68 -0.63 8.57
CA LEU A 152 11.43 0.51 9.07
C LEU A 152 12.65 0.03 9.85
N ASN A 153 13.79 0.68 9.61
CA ASN A 153 14.95 0.50 10.48
C ASN A 153 14.63 0.98 11.91
N ARG A 154 15.48 0.62 12.86
CA ARG A 154 15.27 0.94 14.28
C ARG A 154 15.05 2.43 14.55
N LYS A 155 15.78 3.31 13.88
CA LYS A 155 15.67 4.76 14.06
C LYS A 155 14.26 5.23 13.67
N HIS A 156 13.83 4.96 12.45
CA HIS A 156 12.53 5.38 11.94
C HIS A 156 11.36 4.67 12.65
N ALA A 157 11.54 3.41 13.04
CA ALA A 157 10.56 2.70 13.86
C ALA A 157 10.38 3.36 15.23
N PHE A 158 11.46 3.79 15.89
CA PHE A 158 11.39 4.49 17.17
C PHE A 158 10.71 5.85 17.06
N GLU A 159 10.95 6.58 15.97
CA GLU A 159 10.24 7.82 15.65
C GLU A 159 8.73 7.55 15.49
N LEU A 160 8.34 6.52 14.72
CA LEU A 160 6.94 6.14 14.55
C LEU A 160 6.27 5.68 15.84
N ILE A 161 6.98 4.91 16.67
CA ILE A 161 6.48 4.49 18.00
C ILE A 161 6.22 5.71 18.88
N THR A 162 7.13 6.69 18.87
CA THR A 162 6.99 7.93 19.65
C THR A 162 5.77 8.71 19.22
N HIS A 163 5.57 8.86 17.91
CA HIS A 163 4.38 9.47 17.36
C HIS A 163 3.09 8.79 17.85
N PHE A 164 3.05 7.45 17.93
CA PHE A 164 1.87 6.75 18.44
C PHE A 164 1.69 6.81 19.95
N ILE A 165 2.78 6.85 20.73
CA ILE A 165 2.70 7.12 22.18
C ILE A 165 1.98 8.45 22.42
N GLU A 166 2.39 9.49 21.70
CA GLU A 166 1.80 10.83 21.80
C GLU A 166 0.37 10.86 21.28
N SER A 167 0.14 10.30 20.08
CA SER A 167 -1.17 10.33 19.41
C SER A 167 -2.24 9.56 20.18
N TYR A 168 -1.87 8.45 20.82
CA TYR A 168 -2.78 7.67 21.65
C TYR A 168 -2.75 8.06 23.13
N ARG A 169 -1.95 9.08 23.51
CA ARG A 169 -1.78 9.56 24.88
C ARG A 169 -1.42 8.43 25.86
N LEU A 170 -0.52 7.54 25.44
CA LEU A 170 -0.10 6.40 26.25
C LEU A 170 0.74 6.86 27.44
N VAL A 171 0.38 6.42 28.64
CA VAL A 171 1.16 6.66 29.85
C VAL A 171 2.16 5.52 30.01
N ILE A 172 3.42 5.76 29.63
CA ILE A 172 4.50 4.76 29.62
C ILE A 172 5.63 5.21 30.56
N ASP A 173 5.91 4.43 31.60
CA ASP A 173 6.96 4.73 32.60
C ASP A 173 8.38 4.60 31.99
N LYS A 174 8.65 3.50 31.29
CA LYS A 174 9.95 3.21 30.65
C LYS A 174 9.86 3.25 29.13
N VAL A 175 9.85 4.46 28.56
CA VAL A 175 9.67 4.69 27.11
C VAL A 175 10.68 3.91 26.26
N ASP A 176 11.96 3.88 26.66
CA ASP A 176 12.99 3.17 25.88
C ASP A 176 12.82 1.64 25.91
N TYR A 177 12.35 1.08 27.02
CA TYR A 177 12.01 -0.34 27.09
C TYR A 177 10.80 -0.63 26.20
N PHE A 178 9.76 0.21 26.26
CA PHE A 178 8.59 0.10 25.41
C PHE A 178 8.96 0.13 23.92
N ARG A 179 9.74 1.12 23.48
CA ARG A 179 10.23 1.21 22.09
C ARG A 179 10.97 -0.04 21.63
N LYS A 180 11.86 -0.59 22.49
CA LYS A 180 12.59 -1.83 22.20
C LYS A 180 11.66 -3.03 22.04
N GLU A 181 10.68 -3.19 22.93
CA GLU A 181 9.73 -4.30 22.84
C GLU A 181 8.80 -4.18 21.64
N VAL A 182 8.26 -2.99 21.36
CA VAL A 182 7.43 -2.77 20.17
C VAL A 182 8.23 -3.06 18.89
N PHE A 183 9.46 -2.57 18.79
CA PHE A 183 10.31 -2.86 17.64
C PHE A 183 10.62 -4.36 17.51
N ARG A 184 10.95 -5.04 18.61
CA ARG A 184 11.21 -6.49 18.62
C ARG A 184 10.01 -7.30 18.14
N LEU A 185 8.79 -6.90 18.50
CA LEU A 185 7.56 -7.60 18.15
C LEU A 185 7.07 -7.29 16.72
N SER A 186 7.31 -6.07 16.24
CA SER A 186 6.89 -5.61 14.91
C SER A 186 7.93 -5.85 13.82
N ASN A 187 9.19 -6.05 14.19
CA ASN A 187 10.34 -6.05 13.27
C ASN A 187 10.38 -4.81 12.35
N GLY A 188 9.91 -3.65 12.84
CA GLY A 188 9.86 -2.42 12.06
C GLY A 188 8.66 -2.28 11.10
N ASN A 189 7.73 -3.24 11.06
CA ASN A 189 6.53 -3.14 10.23
C ASN A 189 5.60 -2.03 10.75
N PRO A 190 5.26 -1.00 9.94
CA PRO A 190 4.47 0.15 10.39
C PRO A 190 3.08 -0.20 10.91
N SER A 191 2.34 -1.14 10.28
CA SER A 191 1.02 -1.52 10.81
C SER A 191 1.15 -2.27 12.12
N ALA A 192 2.10 -3.20 12.23
CA ALA A 192 2.33 -3.92 13.48
C ALA A 192 2.72 -2.96 14.61
N ILE A 193 3.58 -1.96 14.34
CA ILE A 193 3.91 -0.89 15.30
C ILE A 193 2.63 -0.17 15.77
N ARG A 194 1.80 0.27 14.82
CA ARG A 194 0.53 0.97 15.11
C ARG A 194 -0.39 0.11 15.98
N GLU A 195 -0.61 -1.14 15.61
CA GLU A 195 -1.47 -2.08 16.32
C GLU A 195 -0.96 -2.35 17.73
N ILE A 196 0.34 -2.63 17.90
CA ILE A 196 0.91 -2.88 19.23
C ILE A 196 0.72 -1.66 20.13
N CYS A 197 0.93 -0.45 19.61
CA CYS A 197 0.71 0.79 20.37
C CYS A 197 -0.78 0.98 20.72
N GLN A 198 -1.70 0.64 19.83
CA GLN A 198 -3.15 0.71 20.10
C GLN A 198 -3.55 -0.27 21.21
N TYR A 199 -3.12 -1.52 21.14
CA TYR A 199 -3.43 -2.50 22.19
C TYR A 199 -2.78 -2.11 23.52
N ALA A 200 -1.57 -1.53 23.51
CA ALA A 200 -0.90 -1.10 24.74
C ALA A 200 -1.68 -0.02 25.51
N GLY A 201 -2.59 0.70 24.84
CA GLY A 201 -3.51 1.65 25.45
C GLY A 201 -4.62 0.99 26.28
N ARG A 202 -4.96 -0.29 26.04
CA ARG A 202 -6.07 -0.97 26.74
C ARG A 202 -5.65 -1.47 28.12
N ASP A 203 -6.57 -1.36 29.08
CA ASP A 203 -6.27 -1.66 30.48
C ASP A 203 -6.10 -3.16 30.75
N GLU A 204 -6.72 -4.03 29.95
CA GLU A 204 -6.56 -5.49 30.03
C GLU A 204 -5.11 -5.97 29.84
N TYR A 205 -4.28 -5.19 29.15
CA TYR A 205 -2.86 -5.48 28.93
C TYR A 205 -1.93 -4.78 29.92
N LYS A 206 -2.45 -4.01 30.88
CA LYS A 206 -1.66 -3.32 31.90
C LYS A 206 -1.74 -4.04 33.25
N VAL A 207 -0.61 -4.14 33.95
CA VAL A 207 -0.55 -4.55 35.36
C VAL A 207 0.32 -3.57 36.11
N GLY A 208 -0.31 -2.71 36.92
CA GLY A 208 0.37 -1.57 37.51
C GLY A 208 0.97 -0.69 36.41
N LYS A 209 2.31 -0.60 36.37
CA LYS A 209 3.05 0.16 35.35
C LYS A 209 3.60 -0.70 34.21
N GLU A 210 3.36 -2.01 34.23
CA GLU A 210 3.90 -2.94 33.24
C GLU A 210 2.88 -3.28 32.15
N ILE A 211 3.39 -3.57 30.95
CA ILE A 211 2.58 -4.00 29.80
C ILE A 211 2.84 -5.48 29.53
N LYS A 212 1.76 -6.25 29.42
CA LYS A 212 1.76 -7.68 29.08
C LYS A 212 1.99 -7.88 27.56
N PHE A 213 3.19 -7.55 27.08
CA PHE A 213 3.54 -7.62 25.66
C PHE A 213 3.28 -8.97 24.99
N LYS A 214 3.48 -10.09 25.71
CA LYS A 214 3.22 -11.43 25.18
C LYS A 214 1.74 -11.67 24.89
N LEU A 215 0.86 -11.35 25.84
CA LEU A 215 -0.59 -11.51 25.71
C LEU A 215 -1.13 -10.58 24.62
N LEU A 216 -0.74 -9.30 24.68
CA LEU A 216 -1.09 -8.30 23.69
C LEU A 216 -0.73 -8.74 22.27
N ASN A 217 0.49 -9.23 22.05
CA ASN A 217 0.91 -9.63 20.71
C ASN A 217 0.21 -10.90 20.24
N LEU A 218 -0.20 -11.78 21.15
CA LEU A 218 -0.99 -12.96 20.81
C LEU A 218 -2.38 -12.55 20.32
N ASP A 219 -3.09 -11.73 21.10
CA ASP A 219 -4.44 -11.30 20.76
C ASP A 219 -4.47 -10.48 19.47
N ARG A 220 -3.50 -9.56 19.30
CA ARG A 220 -3.32 -8.81 18.04
C ARG A 220 -3.19 -9.74 16.83
N LYS A 221 -2.37 -10.80 16.94
CA LYS A 221 -2.18 -11.76 15.85
C LYS A 221 -3.45 -12.57 15.58
N ILE A 222 -4.17 -12.97 16.63
CA ILE A 222 -5.44 -13.69 16.50
C ILE A 222 -6.46 -12.80 15.76
N ASP A 223 -6.56 -11.52 16.13
CA ASP A 223 -7.52 -10.61 15.48
C ASP A 223 -7.13 -10.31 14.04
N SER A 224 -5.84 -10.27 13.70
CA SER A 224 -5.38 -10.15 12.30
C SER A 224 -5.70 -11.36 11.42
N LEU A 225 -6.02 -12.52 12.00
CA LEU A 225 -6.40 -13.75 11.30
C LEU A 225 -7.93 -13.91 11.13
N LYS A 226 -8.73 -13.07 11.78
CA LYS A 226 -10.20 -13.11 11.69
C LYS A 226 -10.76 -12.26 10.54
N LEU A 227 -9.91 -11.85 9.60
CA LEU A 227 -10.25 -11.10 8.40
C LEU A 227 -10.45 -12.04 7.21
#